data_AF-A0A7W0KGM2-F1
#
_entry.id   AF-A0A7W0KGM2-F1
#
_cell.length_a   1.000
_cell.length_b   1.000
_cell.length_c   1.000
_cell.angle_alpha   90.00
_cell.angle_beta   90.00
_cell.angle_gamma   90.00
#
_symmetry.space_group_name_H-M   'P 1'
#
loop_
_entity.id
_entity.type
_entity.pdbx_description
1 polymer ?
#
loop_
_entity_poly.entity_id
_entity_poly.type
_entity_poly.pdbx_seq_one_letter_code
_entity_poly.pdbx_strand_id
1 'polypeptide(L)' 'MRGSIDSKRQPIQMLQRSEDRSANSDAELLETLESRLADGYTRIEAARQLGQDVTAWEAFWIQLLHQYEAAVDDFPEAA' A
#
# COMPACT_ATOMS: atom_id res chain seq x y z
N MET A 1 7.70 53.09 -12.61
CA MET A 1 8.76 52.28 -11.95
C MET A 1 8.12 50.97 -11.49
N ARG A 2 8.31 49.88 -12.25
CA ARG A 2 8.98 48.62 -11.78
C ARG A 2 8.62 48.33 -10.31
N GLY A 3 7.69 47.44 -9.98
CA GLY A 3 7.59 46.04 -10.38
C GLY A 3 8.39 45.20 -9.39
N SER A 4 7.71 44.49 -8.47
CA SER A 4 8.23 43.26 -7.85
C SER A 4 7.14 42.60 -6.99
N ILE A 5 6.32 41.81 -7.66
CA ILE A 5 5.76 40.58 -7.11
C ILE A 5 6.96 39.73 -6.68
N ASP A 6 7.32 39.74 -5.40
CA ASP A 6 8.33 38.82 -4.85
C ASP A 6 7.70 37.42 -4.74
N SER A 7 7.52 36.82 -5.92
CA SER A 7 7.06 35.46 -6.11
C SER A 7 8.25 34.52 -5.93
N LYS A 8 8.89 34.53 -4.76
CA LYS A 8 9.83 33.48 -4.33
C LYS A 8 9.03 32.31 -3.74
N ARG A 9 8.15 31.71 -4.54
CA ARG A 9 7.63 30.38 -4.24
C ARG A 9 8.71 29.38 -4.61
N GLN A 10 9.41 28.95 -3.57
CA GLN A 10 10.52 28.00 -3.60
C GLN A 10 10.05 26.68 -4.24
N PRO A 11 10.76 26.14 -5.26
CA PRO A 11 10.40 24.85 -5.89
C PRO A 11 10.54 23.65 -4.94
N ILE A 12 11.31 23.80 -3.86
CA ILE A 12 11.61 22.72 -2.90
C ILE A 12 10.36 22.27 -2.11
N GLN A 13 9.45 23.18 -1.76
CA GLN A 13 8.25 22.83 -0.96
C GLN A 13 7.21 22.02 -1.75
N MET A 14 7.22 22.09 -3.08
CA MET A 14 6.27 21.38 -3.92
C MET A 14 6.66 19.91 -4.10
N LEU A 15 7.96 19.62 -4.12
CA LEU A 15 8.51 18.26 -4.20
C LEU A 15 8.33 17.48 -2.89
N GLN A 16 8.56 18.11 -1.74
CA GLN A 16 8.36 17.46 -0.44
C GLN A 16 6.91 17.01 -0.24
N ARG A 17 5.94 17.85 -0.64
CA ARG A 17 4.50 17.50 -0.51
C ARG A 17 4.06 16.34 -1.42
N SER A 18 4.75 16.12 -2.55
CA SER A 18 4.48 14.97 -3.40
C SER A 18 5.07 13.68 -2.82
N GLU A 19 6.24 13.74 -2.19
CA GLU A 19 6.88 12.61 -1.53
C GLU A 19 6.09 12.18 -0.28
N ASP A 20 5.67 13.13 0.56
CA ASP A 20 4.84 12.87 1.74
C ASP A 20 3.48 12.26 1.37
N ARG A 21 2.89 12.69 0.26
CA ARG A 21 1.60 12.15 -0.21
C ARG A 21 1.75 10.75 -0.80
N SER A 22 2.86 10.48 -1.50
CA SER A 22 3.17 9.13 -1.99
C SER A 22 3.33 8.18 -0.82
N ALA A 23 4.22 8.50 0.12
CA ALA A 23 4.48 7.66 1.29
C ALA A 23 3.21 7.38 2.12
N ASN A 24 2.30 8.35 2.26
CA ASN A 24 1.02 8.14 2.93
C ASN A 24 0.08 7.21 2.14
N SER A 25 0.03 7.31 0.81
CA SER A 25 -0.74 6.40 -0.04
C SER A 25 -0.16 5.00 -0.09
N ASP A 26 1.15 4.88 0.01
CA ASP A 26 1.85 3.62 0.04
C ASP A 26 1.56 2.92 1.38
N ALA A 27 1.67 3.62 2.53
CA ALA A 27 1.32 3.06 3.83
C ALA A 27 -0.15 2.59 3.92
N GLU A 28 -1.09 3.36 3.34
CA GLU A 28 -2.50 2.99 3.22
C GLU A 28 -2.71 1.72 2.37
N LEU A 29 -1.89 1.52 1.33
CA LEU A 29 -1.92 0.31 0.51
C LEU A 29 -1.48 -0.92 1.30
N LEU A 30 -0.39 -0.82 2.07
CA LEU A 30 0.08 -1.91 2.94
C LEU A 30 -0.98 -2.31 3.96
N GLU A 31 -1.55 -1.34 4.69
CA GLU A 31 -2.60 -1.61 5.67
C GLU A 31 -3.82 -2.31 5.04
N THR A 32 -4.21 -1.87 3.83
CA THR A 32 -5.31 -2.49 3.08
C THR A 32 -4.99 -3.95 2.70
N LEU A 33 -3.76 -4.21 2.26
CA LEU A 33 -3.31 -5.56 1.90
C LEU A 33 -3.24 -6.46 3.12
N GLU A 34 -2.69 -5.99 4.24
CA GLU A 34 -2.65 -6.72 5.52
C GLU A 34 -4.04 -7.10 6.01
N SER A 35 -4.97 -6.15 6.02
CA SER A 35 -6.36 -6.41 6.44
C SER A 35 -7.00 -7.46 5.54
N ARG A 36 -6.81 -7.36 4.23
CA ARG A 36 -7.38 -8.32 3.27
C ARG A 36 -6.75 -9.70 3.36
N LEU A 37 -5.46 -9.79 3.71
CA LEU A 37 -4.76 -11.05 3.97
C LEU A 37 -5.30 -11.73 5.23
N ALA A 38 -5.49 -10.98 6.32
CA ALA A 38 -6.04 -11.50 7.57
C ALA A 38 -7.49 -12.02 7.40
N ASP A 39 -8.31 -11.25 6.68
CA ASP A 39 -9.68 -11.63 6.36
C ASP A 39 -9.73 -12.87 5.44
N GLY A 40 -8.85 -12.91 4.43
CA GLY A 40 -8.72 -14.04 3.51
C GLY A 40 -8.36 -15.33 4.23
N TYR A 41 -7.37 -15.28 5.12
CA TYR A 41 -6.97 -16.41 5.95
C TYR A 41 -8.13 -16.94 6.80
N THR A 42 -8.82 -16.04 7.51
CA THR A 42 -9.96 -16.41 8.37
C THR A 42 -11.08 -17.09 7.57
N ARG A 43 -11.38 -16.58 6.37
CA ARG A 43 -12.40 -17.16 5.49
C ARG A 43 -12.01 -18.51 4.92
N ILE A 44 -10.77 -18.66 4.46
CA ILE A 44 -10.24 -19.93 3.95
C ILE A 44 -10.28 -20.99 5.06
N GLU A 45 -9.84 -20.63 6.27
CA GLU A 45 -9.85 -21.55 7.40
C GLU A 45 -11.26 -22.02 7.76
N ALA A 46 -12.21 -21.09 7.82
CA ALA A 46 -13.62 -21.41 8.09
C ALA A 46 -14.22 -22.31 7.00
N ALA A 47 -13.99 -22.01 5.72
CA ALA A 47 -14.48 -22.82 4.60
C ALA A 47 -13.85 -24.22 4.58
N ARG A 48 -12.55 -24.32 4.88
CA ARG A 48 -11.84 -25.59 5.00
C ARG A 48 -12.42 -26.47 6.11
N GLN A 49 -12.76 -25.89 7.26
CA GLN A 49 -13.42 -26.62 8.36
C GLN A 49 -14.82 -27.13 8.00
N LEU A 50 -15.50 -26.44 7.06
CA LEU A 50 -16.77 -26.88 6.50
C LEU A 50 -16.63 -27.91 5.37
N GLY A 51 -15.41 -28.33 5.03
CA GLY A 51 -15.13 -29.27 3.94
C GLY A 51 -15.36 -28.68 2.55
N GLN A 52 -15.35 -27.34 2.42
CA GLN A 52 -15.47 -26.67 1.13
C GLN A 52 -14.14 -26.72 0.39
N ASP A 53 -14.20 -26.79 -0.93
CA ASP A 53 -13.02 -26.60 -1.77
C ASP A 53 -12.60 -25.12 -1.75
N VAL A 54 -11.42 -24.87 -1.20
CA VAL A 54 -10.82 -23.53 -1.06
C VAL A 54 -9.67 -23.30 -2.03
N THR A 55 -9.38 -24.23 -2.95
CA THR A 55 -8.19 -24.18 -3.84
C THR A 55 -8.10 -22.85 -4.61
N ALA A 56 -9.22 -22.38 -5.16
CA ALA A 56 -9.26 -21.10 -5.87
C ALA A 56 -9.03 -19.90 -4.95
N TRP A 57 -9.47 -19.99 -3.69
CA TRP A 57 -9.32 -18.93 -2.70
C TRP A 57 -7.88 -18.87 -2.18
N GLU A 58 -7.26 -20.02 -1.95
CA GLU A 58 -5.84 -20.14 -1.60
C GLU A 58 -4.95 -19.59 -2.73
N ALA A 59 -5.25 -19.92 -3.99
CA ALA A 59 -4.52 -19.37 -5.13
C ALA A 59 -4.62 -17.83 -5.20
N PHE A 60 -5.81 -17.28 -4.94
CA PHE A 60 -6.00 -15.84 -4.86
C PHE A 60 -5.27 -15.23 -3.66
N TRP A 61 -5.28 -15.90 -2.52
CA TRP A 61 -4.60 -15.44 -1.30
C TRP A 61 -3.08 -15.41 -1.46
N ILE A 62 -2.49 -16.38 -2.18
CA ILE A 62 -1.07 -16.37 -2.57
C ILE A 62 -0.76 -15.17 -3.49
N GLN A 63 -1.62 -14.85 -4.45
CA GLN A 63 -1.44 -13.66 -5.29
C GLN A 63 -1.48 -12.37 -4.46
N LEU A 64 -2.26 -12.34 -3.40
CA LEU A 64 -2.34 -11.20 -2.49
C LEU A 64 -1.08 -11.09 -1.63
N LEU A 65 -0.49 -12.22 -1.19
CA LEU A 65 0.79 -12.24 -0.48
C LEU A 65 1.91 -11.68 -1.36
N HIS A 66 2.02 -12.10 -2.62
CA HIS A 66 3.02 -11.55 -3.52
C HIS A 66 2.85 -10.04 -3.77
N GLN A 67 1.61 -9.54 -3.81
CA GLN A 67 1.35 -8.09 -3.91
C GLN A 67 1.81 -7.34 -2.66
N TYR A 68 1.60 -7.93 -1.48
CA TYR A 68 2.07 -7.38 -0.23
C TYR A 68 3.61 -7.38 -0.16
N GLU A 69 4.26 -8.48 -0.51
CA GLU A 69 5.72 -8.58 -0.56
C GLU A 69 6.32 -7.55 -1.53
N ALA A 70 5.77 -7.43 -2.74
CA ALA A 70 6.21 -6.43 -3.70
C ALA A 70 6.00 -4.99 -3.19
N ALA A 71 4.85 -4.74 -2.54
CA ALA A 71 4.60 -3.44 -1.93
C ALA A 71 5.64 -3.15 -0.85
N VAL A 72 5.93 -4.08 0.06
CA VAL A 72 6.94 -3.92 1.13
C VAL A 72 8.34 -3.70 0.57
N ASP A 73 8.75 -4.45 -0.45
CA ASP A 73 10.06 -4.28 -1.10
C ASP A 73 10.22 -2.88 -1.74
N ASP A 74 9.13 -2.28 -2.20
CA ASP A 74 9.09 -0.91 -2.73
C ASP A 74 9.17 0.17 -1.64
N PHE A 75 9.03 -0.19 -0.35
CA PHE A 75 9.40 0.69 0.77
C PHE A 75 10.83 0.38 1.21
N PRO A 76 11.82 1.17 0.79
CA PRO A 76 13.07 1.22 1.52
C PRO A 76 12.74 1.83 2.90
N GLU A 77 12.55 0.96 3.90
CA GLU A 77 12.74 1.37 5.29
C GLU A 77 14.12 2.03 5.32
N ALA A 78 14.15 3.33 5.59
CA ALA A 78 15.38 4.09 5.73
C ALA A 78 16.10 3.58 6.98
N ALA A 79 16.87 2.51 6.82
CA ALA A 79 17.76 1.93 7.82
C ALA A 79 18.95 2.85 8.13
#